data_AF-A0AAE4DYC6-F1
#
_entry.id   AF-A0AAE4DYC6-F1
#
_cell.length_a   1.000
_cell.length_b   1.000
_cell.length_c   1.000
_cell.angle_alpha   90.00
_cell.angle_beta   90.00
_cell.angle_gamma   90.00
#
_symmetry.space_group_name_H-M   'P 1'
#
loop_
_entity.id
_entity.type
_entity.pdbx_description
1 polymer ?
#
loop_
_entity_poly.entity_id
_entity_poly.type
_entity_poly.pdbx_seq_one_letter_code
_entity_poly.pdbx_strand_id
1 'polypeptide(L)'
;MQNAGSILDRLRRVIPPGIEPKFKSAAELMAWQREEGLKRAAEVDKLNQQARAEKIFGRSGIQNLHRSCSFANYTVNGDGQRHALSMAKSYAQNFGTGFASFVFTGKPGTGKNHLSAAIGNYLLKQGLTVLIVTVPDLTLRARACYDEGHSEAALLDDLCKVDLLVLDEVGIQRDSRGEKVLLNQIIDRRLAAMRPVGVLTNLNYDELVETLGERVVDRLRMDNGIWVNFDWESYRGNVSHLRPVK
;
A
#
# COMPACT_ATOMS: atom_id res chain seq x y z
N MET A 1 -36.27 -47.69 13.66
CA MET A 1 -34.96 -47.00 13.61
C MET A 1 -34.26 -47.41 12.32
N GLN A 2 -34.01 -46.47 11.40
CA GLN A 2 -33.23 -46.78 10.18
C GLN A 2 -31.76 -46.94 10.58
N ASN A 3 -31.17 -48.10 10.28
CA ASN A 3 -29.77 -48.38 10.58
C ASN A 3 -28.88 -47.68 9.53
N ALA A 4 -27.71 -47.18 9.93
CA ALA A 4 -26.83 -46.37 9.07
C ALA A 4 -26.46 -47.07 7.75
N GLY A 5 -26.36 -48.40 7.75
CA GLY A 5 -26.15 -49.21 6.55
C GLY A 5 -27.26 -49.07 5.51
N SER A 6 -28.53 -49.00 5.92
CA SER A 6 -29.67 -48.88 5.01
C SER A 6 -29.73 -47.56 4.23
N ILE A 7 -29.13 -46.50 4.78
CA ILE A 7 -29.07 -45.17 4.16
C ILE A 7 -27.90 -45.10 3.16
N LEU A 8 -26.74 -45.65 3.53
CA LEU A 8 -25.56 -45.71 2.66
C LEU A 8 -25.83 -46.57 1.41
N ASP A 9 -26.55 -47.68 1.56
CA ASP A 9 -26.92 -48.54 0.43
C ASP A 9 -27.90 -47.86 -0.54
N ARG A 10 -28.79 -47.00 -0.03
CA ARG A 10 -29.65 -46.17 -0.89
C ARG A 10 -28.85 -45.10 -1.65
N LEU A 11 -27.91 -44.44 -0.97
CA LEU A 11 -27.01 -43.46 -1.58
C LEU A 11 -26.18 -44.08 -2.72
N ARG A 12 -25.63 -45.28 -2.53
CA ARG A 12 -24.85 -46.00 -3.55
C ARG A 12 -25.63 -46.31 -4.83
N ARG A 13 -26.97 -46.41 -4.77
CA ARG A 13 -27.81 -46.61 -5.97
C ARG A 13 -28.01 -45.34 -6.81
N VAL A 14 -27.78 -44.17 -6.21
CA VAL A 14 -27.99 -42.86 -6.85
C VAL A 14 -26.66 -42.23 -7.28
N ILE A 15 -25.56 -42.59 -6.62
CA ILE A 15 -24.21 -42.11 -6.95
C ILE A 15 -23.72 -42.78 -8.26
N PRO A 16 -23.15 -42.02 -9.21
CA PRO A 16 -22.59 -42.57 -10.44
C PRO A 16 -21.51 -43.64 -10.20
N PRO A 17 -21.37 -44.63 -11.10
CA PRO A 17 -20.35 -45.67 -10.96
C PRO A 17 -18.93 -45.08 -10.97
N GLY A 18 -18.07 -45.58 -10.07
CA GLY A 18 -16.67 -45.14 -9.92
C GLY A 18 -16.43 -43.98 -8.97
N ILE A 19 -17.48 -43.42 -8.35
CA ILE A 19 -17.33 -42.34 -7.35
C ILE A 19 -17.08 -42.94 -5.96
N GLU A 20 -15.90 -42.65 -5.40
CA GLU A 20 -15.56 -42.99 -4.02
C GLU A 20 -15.70 -41.78 -3.08
N PRO A 21 -15.99 -42.00 -1.78
CA PRO A 21 -15.98 -40.93 -0.79
C PRO A 21 -14.62 -40.22 -0.75
N LYS A 22 -14.64 -38.89 -0.81
CA LYS A 22 -13.44 -38.05 -0.81
C LYS A 22 -12.56 -38.23 0.44
N PHE A 23 -13.16 -38.64 1.57
CA PHE A 23 -12.47 -38.84 2.85
C PHE A 23 -12.86 -40.19 3.45
N LYS A 24 -11.89 -40.88 4.02
CA LYS A 24 -12.06 -42.21 4.65
C LYS A 24 -12.19 -42.11 6.17
N SER A 25 -11.88 -40.96 6.75
CA SER A 25 -11.97 -40.71 8.19
C SER A 25 -12.40 -39.28 8.52
N ALA A 26 -12.91 -39.08 9.74
CA ALA A 26 -13.20 -37.74 10.27
C ALA A 26 -11.94 -36.89 10.42
N ALA A 27 -10.79 -37.50 10.72
CA ALA A 27 -9.51 -36.80 10.83
C ALA A 27 -9.05 -36.23 9.48
N GLU A 28 -9.17 -37.02 8.39
CA GLU A 28 -8.89 -36.55 7.03
C GLU A 28 -9.82 -35.40 6.62
N LEU A 29 -11.12 -35.50 6.93
CA LEU A 29 -12.09 -34.44 6.66
C LEU A 29 -11.74 -33.16 7.43
N MET A 30 -11.41 -33.25 8.72
CA MET A 30 -11.06 -32.08 9.54
C MET A 30 -9.75 -31.42 9.09
N ALA A 31 -8.74 -32.21 8.71
CA ALA A 31 -7.49 -31.68 8.15
C ALA A 31 -7.75 -30.92 6.84
N TRP A 32 -8.54 -31.50 5.93
CA TRP A 32 -8.92 -30.84 4.68
C TRP A 32 -9.76 -29.57 4.93
N GLN A 33 -10.72 -29.60 5.86
CA GLN A 33 -11.52 -28.43 6.21
C GLN A 33 -10.66 -27.28 6.76
N ARG A 34 -9.65 -27.60 7.58
CA ARG A 34 -8.71 -26.60 8.11
C ARG A 34 -7.89 -25.98 6.98
N GLU A 35 -7.35 -26.79 6.07
CA GLU A 35 -6.55 -26.32 4.94
C GLU A 35 -7.38 -25.41 4.02
N GLU A 36 -8.59 -25.83 3.66
CA GLU A 36 -9.50 -25.02 2.83
C GLU A 36 -9.98 -23.76 3.56
N GLY A 37 -10.19 -23.86 4.88
CA GLY A 37 -10.51 -22.70 5.72
C GLY A 37 -9.39 -21.66 5.69
N LEU A 38 -8.13 -22.07 5.76
CA LEU A 38 -6.97 -21.17 5.64
C LEU A 38 -6.90 -20.53 4.25
N LYS A 39 -7.13 -21.28 3.17
CA LYS A 39 -7.17 -20.75 1.80
C LYS A 39 -8.26 -19.69 1.64
N ARG A 40 -9.48 -19.98 2.12
CA ARG A 40 -10.61 -19.03 2.06
C ARG A 40 -10.37 -17.79 2.92
N ALA A 41 -9.80 -17.95 4.11
CA ALA A 41 -9.46 -16.82 4.97
C ALA A 41 -8.46 -15.88 4.25
N ALA A 42 -7.40 -16.43 3.65
CA ALA A 42 -6.43 -15.66 2.88
C ALA A 42 -7.06 -14.94 1.66
N GLU A 43 -8.01 -15.60 0.98
CA GLU A 43 -8.74 -15.00 -0.15
C GLU A 43 -9.66 -13.85 0.30
N VAL A 44 -10.41 -14.05 1.39
CA VAL A 44 -11.25 -13.00 2.00
C VAL A 44 -10.41 -11.82 2.46
N ASP A 45 -9.25 -12.07 3.07
CA ASP A 45 -8.33 -11.00 3.46
C ASP A 45 -7.86 -10.23 2.22
N LYS A 46 -7.45 -10.90 1.15
CA LYS A 46 -7.04 -10.24 -0.10
C LYS A 46 -8.16 -9.39 -0.72
N LEU A 47 -9.40 -9.88 -0.71
CA LEU A 47 -10.56 -9.12 -1.18
C LEU A 47 -10.82 -7.90 -0.29
N ASN A 48 -10.76 -8.06 1.02
CA ASN A 48 -10.88 -6.96 1.97
C ASN A 48 -9.78 -5.91 1.77
N GLN A 49 -8.56 -6.33 1.44
CA GLN A 49 -7.44 -5.43 1.14
C GLN A 49 -7.68 -4.59 -0.11
N GLN A 50 -8.13 -5.21 -1.21
CA GLN A 50 -8.47 -4.50 -2.45
C GLN A 50 -9.64 -3.54 -2.23
N ALA A 51 -10.67 -4.01 -1.52
CA ALA A 51 -11.84 -3.22 -1.18
C ALA A 51 -11.51 -2.00 -0.30
N ARG A 52 -10.47 -2.05 0.56
CA ARG A 52 -10.09 -0.90 1.40
C ARG A 52 -9.65 0.30 0.58
N ALA A 53 -8.74 0.12 -0.37
CA ALA A 53 -8.28 1.22 -1.22
C ALA A 53 -9.42 1.77 -2.09
N GLU A 54 -10.21 0.88 -2.67
CA GLU A 54 -11.39 1.24 -3.47
C GLU A 54 -12.46 1.95 -2.64
N LYS A 55 -12.65 1.56 -1.37
CA LYS A 55 -13.60 2.22 -0.46
C LYS A 55 -13.18 3.67 -0.14
N ILE A 56 -11.88 3.92 0.06
CA ILE A 56 -11.41 5.26 0.47
C ILE A 56 -11.45 6.24 -0.72
N PHE A 57 -10.93 5.82 -1.88
CA PHE A 57 -10.70 6.70 -3.05
C PHE A 57 -11.42 6.28 -4.34
N GLY A 58 -12.24 5.23 -4.34
CA GLY A 58 -12.91 4.73 -5.54
C GLY A 58 -11.96 4.10 -6.57
N ARG A 59 -10.69 3.88 -6.20
CA ARG A 59 -9.65 3.37 -7.10
C ARG A 59 -8.68 2.45 -6.36
N SER A 60 -7.89 1.72 -7.15
CA SER A 60 -6.75 0.95 -6.65
C SER A 60 -5.76 1.85 -5.87
N GLY A 61 -5.10 1.27 -4.87
CA GLY A 61 -4.15 1.97 -4.00
C GLY A 61 -2.94 2.53 -4.73
N ILE A 62 -2.58 2.00 -5.91
CA ILE A 62 -1.55 2.54 -6.79
C ILE A 62 -2.24 3.06 -8.06
N GLN A 63 -1.91 4.29 -8.46
CA GLN A 63 -2.44 4.91 -9.68
C GLN A 63 -2.08 4.07 -10.92
N ASN A 64 -2.98 4.04 -11.91
CA ASN A 64 -2.80 3.25 -13.14
C ASN A 64 -1.47 3.52 -13.84
N LEU A 65 -1.02 4.79 -13.84
CA LEU A 65 0.25 5.20 -14.43
C LEU A 65 1.46 4.46 -13.83
N HIS A 66 1.41 4.12 -12.55
CA HIS A 66 2.52 3.49 -11.83
C HIS A 66 2.29 2.00 -11.53
N ARG A 67 1.20 1.41 -12.04
CA ARG A 67 0.84 0.01 -11.76
C ARG A 67 1.91 -0.99 -12.23
N SER A 68 2.61 -0.69 -13.33
CA SER A 68 3.69 -1.53 -13.87
C SER A 68 5.07 -1.22 -13.30
N CYS A 69 5.22 -0.22 -12.42
CA CYS A 69 6.50 0.13 -11.82
C CYS A 69 6.98 -0.98 -10.88
N SER A 70 8.23 -1.40 -11.04
CA SER A 70 8.88 -2.43 -10.24
C SER A 70 10.35 -2.07 -10.05
N PHE A 71 11.04 -2.77 -9.15
CA PHE A 71 12.48 -2.61 -9.01
C PHE A 71 13.26 -3.09 -10.23
N ALA A 72 12.69 -3.99 -11.05
CA ALA A 72 13.35 -4.58 -12.21
C ALA A 72 13.37 -3.64 -13.43
N ASN A 73 12.36 -2.79 -13.57
CA ASN A 73 12.26 -1.81 -14.67
C ASN A 73 12.63 -0.38 -14.24
N TYR A 74 13.36 -0.24 -13.13
CA TYR A 74 13.97 1.04 -12.74
C TYR A 74 15.38 1.14 -13.33
N THR A 75 15.58 2.10 -14.24
CA THR A 75 16.87 2.30 -14.92
C THR A 75 17.86 3.03 -14.02
N VAL A 76 19.09 2.52 -13.93
CA VAL A 76 20.18 3.09 -13.14
C VAL A 76 21.30 3.56 -14.06
N ASN A 77 21.55 4.86 -14.09
CA ASN A 77 22.55 5.56 -14.89
C ASN A 77 23.66 6.19 -14.05
N GLY A 78 23.60 6.08 -12.72
CA GLY A 78 24.59 6.67 -11.82
C GLY A 78 24.45 6.18 -10.38
N ASP A 79 25.40 6.57 -9.53
CA ASP A 79 25.51 6.05 -8.16
C ASP A 79 24.36 6.52 -7.25
N GLY A 80 23.86 7.75 -7.42
CA GLY A 80 22.68 8.23 -6.69
C GLY A 80 21.44 7.36 -6.93
N GLN A 81 21.17 7.01 -8.19
CA GLN A 81 20.08 6.11 -8.57
C GLN A 81 20.30 4.68 -8.05
N ARG A 82 21.55 4.19 -8.08
CA ARG A 82 21.90 2.87 -7.54
C ARG A 82 21.65 2.82 -6.03
N HIS A 83 22.06 3.86 -5.32
CA HIS A 83 21.83 4.01 -3.88
C HIS A 83 20.34 4.07 -3.56
N ALA A 84 19.57 4.91 -4.25
CA ALA A 84 18.13 5.02 -4.07
C ALA A 84 17.40 3.68 -4.30
N LEU A 85 17.77 2.96 -5.37
CA LEU A 85 17.23 1.62 -5.65
C LEU A 85 17.58 0.63 -4.54
N SER A 86 18.81 0.64 -4.04
CA SER A 86 19.27 -0.24 -2.96
C SER A 86 18.49 0.02 -1.66
N MET A 87 18.34 1.30 -1.29
CA MET A 87 17.59 1.69 -0.09
C MET A 87 16.11 1.32 -0.20
N ALA A 88 15.48 1.57 -1.36
CA ALA A 88 14.08 1.20 -1.58
C ALA A 88 13.85 -0.33 -1.56
N LYS A 89 14.77 -1.11 -2.13
CA LYS A 89 14.72 -2.58 -2.04
C LYS A 89 14.87 -3.07 -0.60
N SER A 90 15.87 -2.55 0.11
CA SER A 90 16.12 -2.89 1.52
C SER A 90 14.91 -2.57 2.38
N TYR A 91 14.29 -1.40 2.18
CA TYR A 91 13.04 -1.02 2.85
C TYR A 91 11.94 -2.05 2.64
N ALA A 92 11.65 -2.39 1.38
CA ALA A 92 10.57 -3.31 1.05
C ALA A 92 10.81 -4.72 1.61
N GLN A 93 12.06 -5.19 1.59
CA GLN A 93 12.45 -6.52 2.09
C GLN A 93 12.37 -6.63 3.61
N ASN A 94 12.67 -5.55 4.33
CA ASN A 94 12.64 -5.50 5.79
C ASN A 94 11.31 -4.95 6.33
N PHE A 95 10.29 -4.76 5.47
CA PHE A 95 9.02 -4.20 5.90
C PHE A 95 8.33 -5.12 6.94
N GLY A 96 7.90 -4.55 8.06
CA GLY A 96 7.25 -5.28 9.15
C GLY A 96 8.19 -5.78 10.25
N THR A 97 9.52 -5.66 10.10
CA THR A 97 10.46 -5.89 11.23
C THR A 97 10.54 -4.70 12.18
N GLY A 98 9.92 -3.58 11.80
CA GLY A 98 9.83 -2.32 12.52
C GLY A 98 8.74 -1.44 11.90
N PHE A 99 8.74 -0.15 12.22
CA PHE A 99 7.79 0.86 11.71
C PHE A 99 8.48 2.00 10.96
N ALA A 100 9.71 1.75 10.49
CA ALA A 100 10.50 2.68 9.70
C ALA A 100 9.67 3.34 8.58
N SER A 101 9.69 4.67 8.56
CA SER A 101 9.10 5.47 7.48
C SER A 101 10.14 5.75 6.40
N PHE A 102 9.73 6.32 5.27
CA PHE A 102 10.68 6.79 4.27
C PHE A 102 10.30 8.16 3.73
N VAL A 103 11.31 8.94 3.36
CA VAL A 103 11.18 10.24 2.70
C VAL A 103 12.04 10.25 1.45
N PHE A 104 11.41 10.46 0.30
CA PHE A 104 12.09 10.69 -0.97
C PHE A 104 11.96 12.15 -1.36
N THR A 105 13.09 12.85 -1.42
CA THR A 105 13.19 14.25 -1.83
C THR A 105 13.82 14.37 -3.20
N GLY A 106 13.57 15.44 -3.94
CA GLY A 106 14.29 15.75 -5.18
C GLY A 106 13.38 16.27 -6.28
N LYS A 107 13.93 16.62 -7.45
CA LYS A 107 13.16 17.27 -8.53
C LYS A 107 12.09 16.36 -9.14
N PRO A 108 11.09 16.91 -9.86
CA PRO A 108 10.17 16.10 -10.67
C PRO A 108 10.90 15.27 -11.74
N GLY A 109 10.36 14.09 -12.06
CA GLY A 109 10.89 13.25 -13.12
C GLY A 109 12.12 12.42 -12.77
N THR A 110 12.56 12.41 -11.50
CA THR A 110 13.72 11.65 -11.02
C THR A 110 13.39 10.21 -10.60
N GLY A 111 12.11 9.83 -10.55
CA GLY A 111 11.68 8.45 -10.29
C GLY A 111 11.26 8.14 -8.85
N LYS A 112 11.01 9.15 -8.01
CA LYS A 112 10.46 8.99 -6.65
C LYS A 112 9.19 8.11 -6.63
N ASN A 113 8.21 8.48 -7.47
CA ASN A 113 6.95 7.74 -7.62
C ASN A 113 7.17 6.32 -8.14
N HIS A 114 8.15 6.10 -9.02
CA HIS A 114 8.47 4.76 -9.53
C HIS A 114 8.97 3.85 -8.41
N LEU A 115 9.96 4.30 -7.62
CA LEU A 115 10.48 3.50 -6.51
C LEU A 115 9.45 3.30 -5.40
N SER A 116 8.63 4.31 -5.11
CA SER A 116 7.51 4.18 -4.18
C SER A 116 6.46 3.16 -4.65
N ALA A 117 6.08 3.21 -5.93
CA ALA A 117 5.18 2.22 -6.53
C ALA A 117 5.82 0.82 -6.59
N ALA A 118 7.14 0.72 -6.79
CA ALA A 118 7.87 -0.55 -6.75
C ALA A 118 7.85 -1.17 -5.35
N ILE A 119 8.06 -0.37 -4.30
CA ILE A 119 7.85 -0.78 -2.90
C ILE A 119 6.41 -1.24 -2.72
N GLY A 120 5.44 -0.42 -3.12
CA GLY A 120 4.02 -0.74 -2.96
C GLY A 120 3.62 -2.04 -3.64
N ASN A 121 4.04 -2.26 -4.89
CA ASN A 121 3.80 -3.48 -5.64
C ASN A 121 4.48 -4.70 -5.02
N TYR A 122 5.67 -4.54 -4.42
CA TYR A 122 6.32 -5.60 -3.69
C TYR A 122 5.50 -6.01 -2.45
N LEU A 123 5.05 -5.03 -1.65
CA LEU A 123 4.25 -5.29 -0.44
C LEU A 123 2.85 -5.86 -0.75
N LEU A 124 2.20 -5.38 -1.81
CA LEU A 124 0.93 -5.94 -2.29
C LEU A 124 1.06 -7.42 -2.65
N LYS A 125 2.20 -7.85 -3.22
CA LYS A 125 2.47 -9.27 -3.50
C LYS A 125 2.67 -10.12 -2.24
N GLN A 126 3.08 -9.50 -1.13
CA GLN A 126 3.18 -10.15 0.19
C GLN A 126 1.85 -10.14 0.96
N GLY A 127 0.76 -9.65 0.34
CA GLY A 127 -0.56 -9.58 0.98
C GLY A 127 -0.68 -8.44 1.99
N LEU A 128 0.05 -7.34 1.80
CA LEU A 128 -0.09 -6.11 2.59
C LEU A 128 -0.88 -5.06 1.82
N THR A 129 -1.50 -4.13 2.53
CA THR A 129 -2.25 -2.99 1.98
C THR A 129 -1.38 -1.76 1.78
N VAL A 130 -1.42 -1.21 0.56
CA VAL A 130 -0.67 -0.01 0.21
C VAL A 130 -1.59 1.01 -0.44
N LEU A 131 -1.46 2.26 -0.02
CA LEU A 131 -2.18 3.38 -0.60
C LEU A 131 -1.21 4.51 -0.94
N ILE A 132 -1.18 4.93 -2.20
CA ILE A 132 -0.42 6.07 -2.71
C ILE A 132 -1.42 7.14 -3.15
N VAL A 133 -1.35 8.28 -2.47
CA VAL A 133 -2.28 9.40 -2.65
C VAL A 133 -1.52 10.72 -2.69
N THR A 134 -1.94 11.63 -3.57
CA THR A 134 -1.40 12.99 -3.58
C THR A 134 -2.06 13.78 -2.45
N VAL A 135 -1.33 14.71 -1.84
CA VAL A 135 -1.92 15.57 -0.80
C VAL A 135 -3.13 16.38 -1.29
N PRO A 136 -3.16 16.90 -2.54
CA PRO A 136 -4.35 17.53 -3.09
C PRO A 136 -5.58 16.61 -3.16
N ASP A 137 -5.43 15.37 -3.65
CA ASP A 137 -6.53 14.39 -3.71
C ASP A 137 -7.07 14.07 -2.31
N LEU A 138 -6.17 13.94 -1.34
CA LEU A 138 -6.51 13.66 0.04
C LEU A 138 -7.29 14.82 0.68
N THR A 139 -6.88 16.06 0.42
CA THR A 139 -7.57 17.26 0.91
C THR A 139 -8.94 17.39 0.26
N LEU A 140 -9.07 17.10 -1.04
CA LEU A 140 -10.35 17.06 -1.73
C LEU A 140 -11.28 16.01 -1.12
N ARG A 141 -10.75 14.81 -0.82
CA ARG A 141 -11.54 13.75 -0.18
C ARG A 141 -11.99 14.12 1.22
N ALA A 142 -11.13 14.75 2.02
CA ALA A 142 -11.48 15.23 3.35
C ALA A 142 -12.62 16.26 3.32
N ARG A 143 -12.58 17.20 2.35
CA ARG A 143 -13.67 18.17 2.13
C ARG A 143 -14.96 17.49 1.70
N ALA A 144 -14.90 16.55 0.75
CA ALA A 144 -16.08 15.79 0.33
C ALA A 144 -16.73 15.02 1.48
N CYS A 145 -15.95 14.44 2.40
CA CYS A 145 -16.50 13.80 3.59
C CYS A 145 -17.32 14.77 4.45
N TYR A 146 -16.85 16.00 4.62
CA TYR A 146 -17.58 17.05 5.34
C TYR A 146 -18.92 17.38 4.67
N ASP A 147 -18.91 17.55 3.35
CA ASP A 147 -20.11 17.89 2.56
C ASP A 147 -21.14 16.73 2.53
N GLU A 148 -20.67 15.47 2.53
CA GLU A 148 -21.49 14.25 2.55
C GLU A 148 -22.04 13.92 3.94
N GLY A 149 -21.71 14.69 4.99
CA GLY A 149 -22.07 14.40 6.38
C GLY A 149 -21.34 13.19 6.96
N HIS A 150 -20.26 12.75 6.32
CA HIS A 150 -19.36 11.71 6.82
C HIS A 150 -18.34 12.30 7.79
N SER A 151 -17.92 11.51 8.77
CA SER A 151 -16.92 11.96 9.74
C SER A 151 -15.53 11.96 9.10
N GLU A 152 -14.83 13.10 9.17
CA GLU A 152 -13.39 13.18 8.86
C GLU A 152 -12.58 12.17 9.68
N ALA A 153 -13.02 11.87 10.91
CA ALA A 153 -12.41 10.83 11.73
C ALA A 153 -12.47 9.44 11.08
N ALA A 154 -13.55 9.13 10.35
CA ALA A 154 -13.67 7.86 9.63
C ALA A 154 -12.67 7.76 8.48
N LEU A 155 -12.42 8.87 7.76
CA LEU A 155 -11.38 8.92 6.73
C LEU A 155 -10.00 8.70 7.36
N LEU A 156 -9.69 9.39 8.46
CA LEU A 156 -8.42 9.23 9.18
C LEU A 156 -8.22 7.80 9.69
N ASP A 157 -9.27 7.16 10.20
CA ASP A 157 -9.22 5.79 10.69
C ASP A 157 -8.99 4.80 9.55
N ASP A 158 -9.64 4.98 8.40
CA ASP A 158 -9.42 4.14 7.22
C ASP A 158 -7.99 4.34 6.66
N LEU A 159 -7.45 5.56 6.70
CA LEU A 159 -6.05 5.84 6.38
C LEU A 159 -5.08 5.25 7.39
N CYS A 160 -5.47 4.97 8.63
CA CYS A 160 -4.61 4.29 9.62
C CYS A 160 -4.62 2.76 9.45
N LYS A 161 -5.65 2.19 8.82
CA LYS A 161 -5.77 0.73 8.62
C LYS A 161 -4.91 0.18 7.49
N VAL A 162 -4.39 1.02 6.59
CA VAL A 162 -3.47 0.57 5.54
C VAL A 162 -2.08 0.32 6.12
N ASP A 163 -1.42 -0.74 5.65
CA ASP A 163 -0.09 -1.13 6.16
C ASP A 163 0.96 -0.08 5.78
N LEU A 164 0.95 0.40 4.53
CA LEU A 164 1.76 1.52 4.07
C LEU A 164 0.89 2.61 3.42
N LEU A 165 1.00 3.84 3.92
CA LEU A 165 0.46 5.04 3.28
C LEU A 165 1.61 5.85 2.70
N VAL A 166 1.54 6.16 1.41
CA VAL A 166 2.47 7.07 0.73
C VAL A 166 1.74 8.36 0.41
N LEU A 167 2.24 9.46 0.98
CA LEU A 167 1.81 10.83 0.72
C LEU A 167 2.71 11.40 -0.39
N ASP A 168 2.11 11.61 -1.55
CA ASP A 168 2.77 12.17 -2.72
C ASP A 168 2.49 13.67 -2.86
N GLU A 169 3.39 14.38 -3.53
CA GLU A 169 3.27 15.82 -3.76
C GLU A 169 3.22 16.67 -2.46
N VAL A 170 3.86 16.22 -1.39
CA VAL A 170 3.91 16.98 -0.13
C VAL A 170 4.61 18.31 -0.33
N GLY A 171 3.94 19.40 0.02
CA GLY A 171 4.50 20.76 -0.02
C GLY A 171 4.49 21.44 -1.40
N ILE A 172 3.76 20.89 -2.38
CA ILE A 172 3.51 21.58 -3.66
C ILE A 172 2.60 22.80 -3.46
N GLN A 173 1.57 22.67 -2.62
CA GLN A 173 0.66 23.77 -2.28
C GLN A 173 1.20 24.52 -1.07
N ARG A 174 2.20 25.37 -1.32
CA ARG A 174 2.74 26.27 -0.30
C ARG A 174 1.58 27.13 0.21
N ASP A 175 1.24 26.97 1.49
CA ASP A 175 0.44 27.89 2.31
C ASP A 175 -1.04 27.56 2.63
N SER A 176 -1.46 26.29 2.54
CA SER A 176 -2.78 25.86 3.07
C SER A 176 -2.66 25.38 4.52
N ARG A 177 -3.13 26.20 5.49
CA ARG A 177 -3.14 25.84 6.93
C ARG A 177 -3.88 24.53 7.18
N GLY A 178 -4.98 24.30 6.46
CA GLY A 178 -5.78 23.07 6.57
C GLY A 178 -5.01 21.82 6.14
N GLU A 179 -4.25 21.89 5.06
CA GLU A 179 -3.41 20.79 4.58
C GLU A 179 -2.33 20.42 5.60
N LYS A 180 -1.61 21.41 6.14
CA LYS A 180 -0.58 21.17 7.17
C LYS A 180 -1.17 20.48 8.39
N VAL A 181 -2.35 20.91 8.84
CA VAL A 181 -3.05 20.29 9.97
C VAL A 181 -3.45 18.85 9.65
N LEU A 182 -4.04 18.61 8.48
CA LEU A 182 -4.47 17.27 8.04
C LEU A 182 -3.27 16.30 7.93
N LEU A 183 -2.19 16.73 7.27
CA LEU A 183 -0.96 15.95 7.14
C LEU A 183 -0.37 15.59 8.50
N ASN A 184 -0.26 16.56 9.40
CA ASN A 184 0.27 16.33 10.73
C ASN A 184 -0.58 15.35 11.52
N GLN A 185 -1.91 15.44 11.44
CA GLN A 185 -2.81 14.48 12.09
C GLN A 185 -2.67 13.07 11.54
N ILE A 186 -2.54 12.92 10.21
CA ILE A 186 -2.38 11.62 9.57
C ILE A 186 -1.05 10.97 9.97
N ILE A 187 0.05 11.71 9.83
CA ILE A 187 1.38 11.19 10.15
C ILE A 187 1.45 10.83 11.63
N ASP A 188 0.96 11.70 12.51
CA ASP A 188 0.98 11.44 13.95
C ASP A 188 0.17 10.21 14.35
N ARG A 189 -1.08 10.08 13.87
CA ARG A 189 -1.93 8.93 14.20
C ARG A 189 -1.31 7.62 13.71
N ARG A 190 -0.75 7.64 12.50
CA ARG A 190 -0.11 6.44 11.92
C ARG A 190 1.13 6.04 12.70
N LEU A 191 2.04 6.97 12.97
CA LEU A 191 3.26 6.67 13.72
C LEU A 191 2.95 6.26 15.17
N ALA A 192 1.95 6.87 15.82
CA ALA A 192 1.46 6.43 17.13
C ALA A 192 0.88 5.01 17.11
N ALA A 193 0.29 4.59 15.98
CA ALA A 193 -0.20 3.24 15.76
C ALA A 193 0.88 2.28 15.22
N MET A 194 2.16 2.68 15.22
CA MET A 194 3.29 1.89 14.68
C MET A 194 3.09 1.53 13.19
N ARG A 195 2.44 2.42 12.44
CA ARG A 195 2.17 2.27 11.01
C ARG A 195 3.05 3.23 10.21
N PRO A 196 3.91 2.71 9.31
CA PRO A 196 4.86 3.55 8.58
C PRO A 196 4.17 4.45 7.55
N VAL A 197 4.86 5.54 7.20
CA VAL A 197 4.45 6.51 6.17
C VAL A 197 5.59 6.70 5.16
N GLY A 198 5.25 6.72 3.88
CA GLY A 198 6.12 7.20 2.82
C GLY A 198 5.81 8.65 2.47
N VAL A 199 6.81 9.50 2.34
CA VAL A 199 6.65 10.90 1.91
C VAL A 199 7.42 11.12 0.62
N LEU A 200 6.75 11.61 -0.41
CA LEU A 200 7.37 12.04 -1.66
C LEU A 200 7.22 13.56 -1.79
N THR A 201 8.34 14.26 -1.96
CA THR A 201 8.34 15.72 -2.04
C THR A 201 9.39 16.24 -3.03
N ASN A 202 9.14 17.44 -3.55
CA ASN A 202 10.14 18.21 -4.28
C ASN A 202 10.90 19.20 -3.39
N LEU A 203 10.50 19.32 -2.12
CA LEU A 203 11.14 20.17 -1.13
C LEU A 203 12.47 19.56 -0.67
N ASN A 204 13.41 20.43 -0.32
CA ASN A 204 14.62 20.02 0.41
C ASN A 204 14.29 19.77 1.90
N TYR A 205 15.30 19.42 2.70
CA TYR A 205 15.11 19.12 4.11
C TYR A 205 14.51 20.31 4.89
N ASP A 206 15.11 21.50 4.76
CA ASP A 206 14.71 22.69 5.52
C ASP A 206 13.29 23.14 5.14
N GLU A 207 12.97 23.14 3.84
CA GLU A 207 11.64 23.44 3.33
C GLU A 207 10.59 22.43 3.84
N LEU A 208 10.95 21.14 3.94
CA LEU A 208 10.05 20.13 4.48
C LEU A 208 9.82 20.31 5.98
N VAL A 209 10.86 20.68 6.74
CA VAL A 209 10.75 21.02 8.17
C VAL A 209 9.85 22.23 8.38
N GLU A 210 9.94 23.26 7.54
CA GLU A 210 9.03 24.42 7.58
C GLU A 210 7.57 24.03 7.25
N THR A 211 7.40 23.03 6.38
CA THR A 211 6.08 22.59 5.93
C THR A 211 5.37 21.69 6.94
N LEU A 212 6.06 20.66 7.44
CA LEU A 212 5.48 19.64 8.34
C LEU A 212 5.73 19.95 9.83
N GLY A 213 6.74 20.75 10.13
CA GLY A 213 7.23 20.99 11.48
C GLY A 213 8.28 19.98 11.91
N GLU A 214 9.23 20.44 12.73
CA GLU A 214 10.37 19.67 13.22
C GLU A 214 9.95 18.34 13.88
N ARG A 215 8.92 18.37 14.73
CA ARG A 215 8.41 17.19 15.42
C ARG A 215 7.96 16.07 14.48
N VAL A 216 7.35 16.41 13.34
CA VAL A 216 6.86 15.40 12.38
C VAL A 216 8.02 14.82 11.59
N VAL A 217 8.97 15.66 11.18
CA VAL A 217 10.18 15.23 10.48
C VAL A 217 11.06 14.34 11.36
N ASP A 218 11.20 14.66 12.64
CA ASP A 218 11.90 13.83 13.63
C ASP A 218 11.25 12.44 13.74
N ARG A 219 9.92 12.39 13.84
CA ARG A 219 9.17 11.12 13.89
C ARG A 219 9.32 10.28 12.63
N LEU A 220 9.40 10.89 11.44
CA LEU A 220 9.64 10.18 10.18
C LEU A 220 11.03 9.52 10.14
N ARG A 221 11.98 9.95 10.98
CA ARG A 221 13.33 9.39 11.10
C ARG A 221 13.47 8.32 12.18
N MET A 222 12.44 8.10 13.00
CA MET A 222 12.44 7.05 14.02
C MET A 222 12.62 5.67 13.39
N ASP A 223 13.17 4.73 14.18
CA ASP A 223 13.34 3.32 13.81
C ASP A 223 14.09 3.11 12.49
N ASN A 224 15.18 3.88 12.30
CA ASN A 224 15.97 3.91 11.06
C ASN A 224 15.15 4.31 9.82
N GLY A 225 14.27 5.31 9.98
CA GLY A 225 13.54 5.92 8.88
C GLY A 225 14.48 6.37 7.76
N ILE A 226 14.14 6.01 6.52
CA ILE A 226 15.04 6.18 5.39
C ILE A 226 14.82 7.53 4.74
N TRP A 227 15.89 8.29 4.53
CA TRP A 227 15.86 9.53 3.74
C TRP A 227 16.73 9.36 2.49
N VAL A 228 16.14 9.55 1.30
CA VAL A 228 16.87 9.47 0.03
C VAL A 228 16.64 10.73 -0.79
N ASN A 229 17.74 11.36 -1.20
CA ASN A 229 17.71 12.51 -2.09
C ASN A 229 17.87 12.07 -3.56
N PHE A 230 17.02 12.61 -4.42
CA PHE A 230 16.97 12.34 -5.86
C PHE A 230 17.47 13.59 -6.61
N ASP A 231 18.78 13.72 -6.72
CA ASP A 231 19.51 14.91 -7.19
C ASP A 231 20.01 14.83 -8.64
N TRP A 232 19.45 13.91 -9.43
CA TRP A 232 19.78 13.75 -10.85
C TRP A 232 18.75 14.41 -11.79
N GLU A 233 19.10 14.45 -13.08
CA GLU A 233 18.25 15.02 -14.13
C GLU A 233 16.98 14.20 -14.41
N SER A 234 15.95 14.87 -14.93
CA SER A 234 14.66 14.26 -15.23
C SER A 234 14.77 13.14 -16.28
N TYR A 235 14.23 11.96 -15.96
CA TYR A 235 14.17 10.82 -16.87
C TYR A 235 13.04 10.93 -17.91
N ARG A 236 12.09 11.87 -17.74
CA ARG A 236 10.85 11.93 -18.55
C ARG A 236 11.11 12.03 -20.06
N GLY A 237 12.22 12.64 -20.49
CA GLY A 237 12.62 12.71 -21.90
C GLY A 237 12.86 11.35 -22.57
N ASN A 238 13.14 10.30 -21.78
CA ASN A 238 13.40 8.94 -22.26
C ASN A 238 12.13 8.07 -22.34
N VAL A 239 10.98 8.58 -21.87
CA VAL A 239 9.73 7.82 -21.81
C VAL A 239 8.94 8.03 -23.10
N SER A 240 8.94 7.05 -24.00
CA SER A 240 8.38 7.16 -25.36
C SER A 240 6.85 7.23 -25.42
N HIS A 241 6.13 6.69 -24.44
CA HIS A 241 4.65 6.65 -24.40
C HIS A 241 4.01 7.93 -23.82
N LEU A 242 4.81 8.93 -23.42
CA LEU A 242 4.35 10.24 -22.98
C LEU A 242 4.56 11.33 -24.05
N ARG A 243 5.00 10.98 -25.26
CA ARG A 243 5.05 11.92 -26.37
C ARG A 243 3.61 12.23 -26.81
N PRO A 244 3.18 13.50 -26.85
CA PRO A 244 1.97 13.84 -27.57
C PRO A 244 2.17 13.35 -29.00
N VAL A 245 1.24 12.52 -29.48
CA VAL A 245 1.17 12.24 -30.92
C VAL A 245 0.97 13.60 -31.59
N LYS A 246 1.91 13.98 -32.44
CA LYS A 246 1.81 15.20 -33.25
C LYS A 246 0.63 15.12 -34.19
#